data_AF-A0A0N4YWW3-F1
#
_entry.id   AF-A0A0N4YWW3-F1
#
_cell.length_a   1.000
_cell.length_b   1.000
_cell.length_c   1.000
_cell.angle_alpha   90.00
_cell.angle_beta   90.00
_cell.angle_gamma   90.00
#
_symmetry.space_group_name_H-M   'P 1'
#
loop_
_entity.id
_entity.type
_entity.pdbx_description
1 polymer ?
#
loop_
_entity_poly.entity_id
_entity_poly.type
_entity_poly.pdbx_seq_one_letter_code
_entity_poly.pdbx_strand_id
1 'polypeptide(L)'
;MATQVNDSHDSDVSLLTIFSKFNSDTTDSVILDKARELCAEYLGGVWGQIDSTQLKLKRMSFIRNIAKLTAEINDVDMPLPKSPQFVTLFPAVVTIDDLEKELDEIDAFMKAQKGPSVFCHNDIVPSNVLVKTGIDGEGESFDYDRLVIIDFEFAIYNLR
;
A
#
# COMPACT_ATOMS: atom_id res chain seq x y z
N MET A 1 51.79 4.00 -18.26
CA MET A 1 50.95 2.79 -18.35
C MET A 1 49.53 3.25 -18.05
N ALA A 2 48.77 3.56 -19.09
CA ALA A 2 47.39 4.02 -18.99
C ALA A 2 46.50 2.77 -19.04
N THR A 3 45.84 2.45 -17.93
CA THR A 3 44.82 1.40 -17.90
C THR A 3 43.52 2.06 -18.35
N GLN A 4 43.11 1.75 -19.58
CA GLN A 4 41.76 2.04 -20.07
C GLN A 4 40.78 1.21 -19.23
N VAL A 5 39.93 1.89 -18.47
CA VAL A 5 38.71 1.28 -17.93
C VAL A 5 37.67 1.36 -19.03
N ASN A 6 37.41 0.23 -19.67
CA ASN A 6 36.26 0.01 -20.52
C ASN A 6 35.01 -0.04 -19.61
N ASP A 7 34.38 1.10 -19.36
CA ASP A 7 33.01 1.13 -18.84
C ASP A 7 32.04 1.07 -20.03
N SER A 8 31.84 -0.17 -20.50
CA SER A 8 30.70 -0.54 -21.32
C SER A 8 29.66 -1.21 -20.42
N HIS A 9 28.72 -0.44 -19.89
CA HIS A 9 27.39 -0.90 -19.47
C HIS A 9 26.46 0.32 -19.50
N ASP A 10 25.92 0.59 -20.67
CA ASP A 10 24.55 0.23 -21.08
C ASP A 10 23.53 1.20 -20.48
N SER A 11 22.80 1.82 -21.39
CA SER A 11 21.96 2.99 -21.19
C SER A 11 21.03 2.83 -19.98
N ASP A 12 21.16 3.75 -19.03
CA ASP A 12 20.25 3.93 -17.91
C ASP A 12 18.90 4.46 -18.44
N VAL A 13 18.15 3.58 -19.11
CA VAL A 13 16.80 3.88 -19.57
C VAL A 13 15.96 4.04 -18.31
N SER A 14 15.65 5.29 -17.97
CA SER A 14 14.86 5.67 -16.80
C SER A 14 13.66 4.72 -16.61
N LEU A 15 13.41 4.28 -15.37
CA LEU A 15 12.26 3.43 -15.02
C LEU A 15 10.94 4.01 -15.59
N LEU A 16 10.81 5.34 -15.63
CA LEU A 16 9.67 6.02 -16.25
C LEU A 16 9.57 5.71 -17.75
N THR A 17 10.67 5.72 -18.47
CA THR A 17 10.72 5.37 -19.90
C THR A 17 10.41 3.90 -20.15
N ILE A 18 10.82 3.00 -19.25
CA ILE A 18 10.51 1.55 -19.34
C ILE A 18 9.01 1.33 -19.09
N PHE A 19 8.49 1.80 -17.97
CA PHE A 19 7.11 1.53 -17.55
C PHE A 19 6.05 2.40 -18.25
N SER A 20 6.44 3.53 -18.87
CA SER A 20 5.51 4.33 -19.70
C SER A 20 4.99 3.58 -20.93
N LYS A 21 5.74 2.59 -21.42
CA LYS A 21 5.37 1.74 -22.56
C LYS A 21 4.48 0.55 -22.15
N PHE A 22 4.16 0.41 -20.86
CA PHE A 22 3.44 -0.75 -20.35
C PHE A 22 2.01 -0.84 -20.89
N ASN A 23 1.69 -2.01 -21.45
CA ASN A 23 0.35 -2.42 -21.88
C ASN A 23 -0.03 -3.75 -21.20
N SER A 24 -1.23 -3.80 -20.61
CA SER A 24 -1.76 -4.99 -19.92
C SER A 24 -2.11 -6.15 -20.86
N ASP A 25 -2.37 -5.85 -22.13
CA ASP A 25 -2.82 -6.84 -23.12
C ASP A 25 -1.63 -7.46 -23.88
N THR A 26 -0.51 -6.73 -23.93
CA THR A 26 0.76 -7.13 -24.55
C THR A 26 1.90 -6.67 -23.66
N THR A 27 2.21 -7.43 -22.61
CA THR A 27 3.30 -7.07 -21.71
C THR A 27 4.63 -7.52 -22.28
N ASP A 28 5.52 -6.56 -22.53
CA ASP A 28 6.88 -6.82 -23.01
C ASP A 28 7.73 -7.52 -21.93
N SER A 29 8.55 -8.48 -22.37
CA SER A 29 9.45 -9.24 -21.48
C SER A 29 10.39 -8.33 -20.69
N VAL A 30 10.85 -7.23 -21.31
CA VAL A 30 11.71 -6.22 -20.68
C VAL A 30 11.06 -5.60 -19.44
N ILE A 31 9.74 -5.36 -19.47
CA ILE A 31 9.01 -4.77 -18.36
C ILE A 31 8.81 -5.81 -17.24
N LEU A 32 8.54 -7.07 -17.61
CA LEU A 32 8.42 -8.18 -16.65
C LEU A 32 9.75 -8.46 -15.95
N ASP A 33 10.85 -8.50 -16.70
CA ASP A 33 12.19 -8.76 -16.16
C ASP A 33 12.60 -7.65 -15.18
N LYS A 34 12.32 -6.39 -15.53
CA LYS A 34 12.61 -5.25 -14.65
C LYS A 34 11.71 -5.23 -13.41
N ALA A 35 10.41 -5.55 -13.56
CA ALA A 35 9.53 -5.66 -12.41
C ALA A 35 9.93 -6.80 -11.47
N ARG A 36 10.35 -7.95 -12.02
CA ARG A 36 10.88 -9.08 -11.25
C ARG A 36 12.14 -8.71 -10.48
N GLU A 37 13.06 -7.98 -11.12
CA GLU A 37 14.27 -7.47 -10.47
C GLU A 37 13.94 -6.58 -9.27
N LEU A 38 13.05 -5.61 -9.45
CA LEU A 38 12.60 -4.72 -8.36
C LEU A 38 11.90 -5.50 -7.24
N CYS A 39 11.02 -6.45 -7.57
CA CYS A 39 10.37 -7.28 -6.56
C CYS A 39 11.39 -8.14 -5.79
N ALA A 40 12.38 -8.72 -6.46
CA ALA A 40 13.42 -9.51 -5.82
C ALA A 40 14.30 -8.65 -4.89
N GLU A 41 14.63 -7.43 -5.29
CA GLU A 41 15.46 -6.50 -4.52
C GLU A 41 14.75 -5.97 -3.26
N TYR A 42 13.52 -5.48 -3.42
CA TYR A 42 12.81 -4.78 -2.34
C TYR A 42 11.94 -5.68 -1.46
N LEU A 43 11.34 -6.74 -2.02
CA LEU A 43 10.43 -7.62 -1.28
C LEU A 43 11.14 -8.90 -0.77
N GLY A 44 12.21 -9.33 -1.44
CA GLY A 44 13.00 -10.50 -1.07
C GLY A 44 12.19 -11.81 -1.00
N GLY A 45 12.75 -12.84 -0.35
CA GLY A 45 12.07 -14.12 -0.11
C GLY A 45 11.65 -14.84 -1.39
N VAL A 46 10.37 -15.24 -1.47
CA VAL A 46 9.80 -15.95 -2.64
C VAL A 46 9.95 -15.12 -3.92
N TRP A 47 9.94 -13.79 -3.84
CA TRP A 47 10.09 -12.90 -4.99
C TRP A 47 11.47 -12.98 -5.66
N GLY A 48 12.50 -13.47 -4.95
CA GLY A 48 13.81 -13.74 -5.52
C GLY A 48 13.90 -15.06 -6.33
N GLN A 49 12.90 -15.93 -6.20
CA GLN A 49 12.88 -17.27 -6.82
C GLN A 49 11.89 -17.38 -7.98
N ILE A 50 11.03 -16.38 -8.18
CA ILE A 50 10.00 -16.36 -9.22
C ILE A 50 10.62 -15.94 -10.56
N ASP A 51 10.25 -16.66 -11.63
CA ASP A 51 10.61 -16.35 -13.00
C ASP A 51 9.70 -15.27 -13.61
N SER A 52 10.20 -14.46 -14.55
CA SER A 52 9.41 -13.38 -15.15
C SER A 52 8.14 -13.86 -15.88
N THR A 53 8.13 -15.11 -16.37
CA THR A 53 6.94 -15.73 -16.97
C THR A 53 5.80 -15.99 -15.96
N GLN A 54 6.12 -16.04 -14.67
CA GLN A 54 5.15 -16.21 -13.59
C GLN A 54 4.62 -14.87 -13.08
N LEU A 55 5.24 -13.74 -13.46
CA LEU A 55 4.74 -12.41 -13.14
C LEU A 55 3.65 -12.00 -14.12
N LYS A 56 2.53 -11.52 -13.57
CA LYS A 56 1.48 -10.85 -14.33
C LYS A 56 1.36 -9.43 -13.83
N LEU A 57 1.79 -8.48 -14.65
CA LEU A 57 1.66 -7.07 -14.36
C LEU A 57 0.31 -6.57 -14.87
N LYS A 58 -0.36 -5.73 -14.08
CA LYS A 58 -1.57 -5.03 -14.49
C LYS A 58 -1.48 -3.59 -13.98
N ARG A 59 -1.84 -2.64 -14.84
CA ARG A 59 -1.84 -1.23 -14.48
C ARG A 59 -2.92 -0.97 -13.42
N MET A 60 -2.54 -0.35 -12.31
CA MET A 60 -3.47 0.11 -11.28
C MET A 60 -3.73 1.62 -11.46
N SER A 61 -4.91 2.06 -11.06
CA SER A 61 -5.26 3.46 -10.79
C SER A 61 -5.84 3.50 -9.39
N PHE A 62 -5.99 4.66 -8.80
CA PHE A 62 -5.91 4.70 -7.35
C PHE A 62 -7.25 4.87 -6.60
N ILE A 63 -8.27 5.58 -7.12
CA ILE A 63 -9.28 6.13 -6.19
C ILE A 63 -10.76 5.74 -6.41
N ARG A 64 -11.22 5.28 -7.58
CA ARG A 64 -12.63 4.85 -7.78
C ARG A 64 -13.13 3.73 -6.84
N ASN A 65 -12.23 3.04 -6.15
CA ASN A 65 -12.56 1.91 -5.30
C ASN A 65 -12.25 2.12 -3.81
N ILE A 66 -11.67 3.24 -3.36
CA ILE A 66 -11.27 3.35 -1.94
C ILE A 66 -12.47 3.34 -1.00
N ALA A 67 -13.51 4.15 -1.21
CA ALA A 67 -14.68 4.16 -0.32
C ALA A 67 -15.40 2.80 -0.28
N LYS A 68 -15.48 2.12 -1.42
CA LYS A 68 -16.08 0.78 -1.55
C LYS A 68 -15.20 -0.31 -0.91
N LEU A 69 -13.89 -0.27 -1.16
CA LEU A 69 -12.90 -1.16 -0.53
C LEU A 69 -12.86 -0.95 0.99
N THR A 70 -12.88 0.29 1.47
CA THR A 70 -12.89 0.60 2.91
C THR A 70 -14.19 0.12 3.56
N ALA A 71 -15.34 0.28 2.89
CA ALA A 71 -16.61 -0.28 3.36
C ALA A 71 -16.59 -1.81 3.37
N GLU A 72 -16.08 -2.45 2.30
CA GLU A 72 -15.93 -3.91 2.21
C GLU A 72 -14.90 -4.46 3.21
N ILE A 73 -13.83 -3.71 3.54
CA ILE A 73 -12.81 -4.06 4.54
C ILE A 73 -13.38 -3.93 5.96
N ASN A 74 -14.20 -2.92 6.24
CA ASN A 74 -14.84 -2.73 7.54
C ASN A 74 -15.95 -3.74 7.82
N ASP A 75 -16.47 -4.41 6.78
CA ASP A 75 -17.48 -5.48 6.89
C ASP A 75 -16.85 -6.89 6.86
N VAL A 76 -15.51 -7.01 6.99
CA VAL A 76 -14.84 -8.31 7.02
C VAL A 76 -14.88 -8.92 8.42
N ASP A 77 -15.60 -10.05 8.52
CA ASP A 77 -15.54 -10.91 9.69
C ASP A 77 -14.17 -11.62 9.74
N MET A 78 -13.48 -11.48 10.88
CA MET A 78 -12.14 -12.03 11.07
C MET A 78 -12.16 -13.55 11.26
N PRO A 79 -11.14 -14.29 10.79
CA PRO A 79 -9.87 -13.81 10.25
C PRO A 79 -9.84 -13.57 8.73
N LEU A 80 -9.15 -12.49 8.32
CA LEU A 80 -8.88 -12.16 6.93
C LEU A 80 -8.16 -13.30 6.17
N PRO A 81 -8.56 -13.63 4.92
CA PRO A 81 -7.78 -14.51 4.07
C PRO A 81 -6.43 -13.87 3.70
N LYS A 82 -5.33 -14.61 3.85
CA LYS A 82 -3.94 -14.15 3.60
C LYS A 82 -3.62 -13.87 2.12
N SER A 83 -4.57 -14.06 1.20
CA SER A 83 -4.37 -13.89 -0.24
C SER A 83 -4.96 -12.57 -0.73
N PRO A 84 -4.19 -11.71 -1.41
CA PRO A 84 -4.71 -10.46 -1.96
C PRO A 84 -5.84 -10.73 -2.97
N GLN A 85 -6.99 -10.10 -2.77
CA GLN A 85 -8.12 -10.17 -3.70
C GLN A 85 -8.08 -8.95 -4.63
N PHE A 86 -8.14 -9.21 -5.94
CA PHE A 86 -7.97 -8.19 -6.97
C PHE A 86 -9.27 -7.42 -7.21
N VAL A 87 -9.25 -6.10 -7.00
CA VAL A 87 -10.34 -5.19 -7.40
C VAL A 87 -9.94 -4.46 -8.68
N THR A 88 -10.71 -4.66 -9.74
CA THR A 88 -10.39 -4.28 -11.13
C THR A 88 -11.22 -3.08 -11.59
N LEU A 89 -10.82 -1.81 -11.40
CA LEU A 89 -11.69 -0.68 -11.86
C LEU A 89 -10.97 0.68 -11.94
N PHE A 90 -10.04 0.87 -12.89
CA PHE A 90 -9.03 1.92 -12.69
C PHE A 90 -8.42 2.59 -13.97
N PRO A 91 -8.47 3.93 -14.14
CA PRO A 91 -7.91 4.68 -15.30
C PRO A 91 -6.37 4.74 -15.46
N ALA A 92 -5.93 4.92 -16.71
CA ALA A 92 -4.50 5.01 -17.07
C ALA A 92 -3.80 6.29 -16.58
N VAL A 93 -4.50 7.41 -16.50
CA VAL A 93 -3.98 8.71 -16.08
C VAL A 93 -4.96 9.29 -15.07
N VAL A 94 -4.41 9.90 -14.02
CA VAL A 94 -5.15 10.65 -12.99
C VAL A 94 -4.70 12.10 -13.10
N THR A 95 -5.63 13.01 -13.29
CA THR A 95 -5.36 14.45 -13.36
C THR A 95 -5.64 15.13 -12.01
N ILE A 96 -5.17 16.37 -11.85
CA ILE A 96 -5.49 17.16 -10.65
C ILE A 96 -7.01 17.37 -10.53
N ASP A 97 -7.69 17.64 -11.65
CA ASP A 97 -9.15 17.78 -11.70
C ASP A 97 -9.88 16.50 -11.24
N ASP A 98 -9.28 15.33 -11.46
CA ASP A 98 -9.84 14.06 -10.96
C ASP A 98 -9.69 13.95 -9.43
N LEU A 99 -8.53 14.36 -8.89
CA LEU A 99 -8.29 14.39 -7.44
C LEU A 99 -9.20 15.41 -6.72
N GLU A 100 -9.43 16.57 -7.33
CA GLU A 100 -10.32 17.60 -6.76
C GLU A 100 -11.75 17.08 -6.66
N LYS A 101 -12.27 16.43 -7.72
CA LYS A 101 -13.59 15.78 -7.68
C LYS A 101 -13.67 14.70 -6.62
N GLU A 102 -12.60 13.92 -6.45
CA GLU A 102 -12.54 12.88 -5.43
C GLU A 102 -12.53 13.46 -4.02
N LEU A 103 -11.85 14.58 -3.79
CA LEU A 103 -11.91 15.32 -2.52
C LEU A 103 -13.33 15.83 -2.23
N ASP A 104 -14.02 16.35 -3.25
CA ASP A 104 -15.41 16.81 -3.11
C ASP A 104 -16.36 15.65 -2.75
N GLU A 105 -16.17 14.47 -3.36
CA GLU A 105 -16.94 13.26 -3.04
C GLU A 105 -16.71 12.80 -1.60
N ILE A 106 -15.46 12.80 -1.13
CA ILE A 106 -15.11 12.44 0.25
C ILE A 106 -15.73 13.44 1.23
N ASP A 107 -15.66 14.75 0.95
CA ASP A 107 -16.24 15.79 1.80
C ASP A 107 -17.78 15.63 1.90
N ALA A 108 -18.45 15.36 0.78
CA ALA A 108 -19.88 15.07 0.76
C ALA A 108 -20.23 13.82 1.59
N PHE A 109 -19.43 12.75 1.47
CA PHE A 109 -19.62 11.52 2.24
C PHE A 109 -19.41 11.74 3.74
N MET A 110 -18.36 12.48 4.13
CA MET A 110 -18.05 12.80 5.52
C MET A 110 -19.15 13.66 6.15
N LYS A 111 -19.67 14.65 5.42
CA LYS A 111 -20.81 15.49 5.86
C LYS A 111 -22.10 14.69 6.07
N ALA A 112 -22.28 13.58 5.35
CA ALA A 112 -23.44 12.71 5.52
C ALA A 112 -23.36 11.81 6.77
N GLN A 113 -22.16 11.58 7.31
CA GLN A 113 -21.97 10.76 8.51
C GLN A 113 -22.42 11.51 9.76
N LYS A 114 -23.12 10.82 10.68
CA LYS A 114 -23.61 11.39 11.95
C LYS A 114 -22.65 11.19 13.12
N GLY A 115 -21.37 10.97 12.85
CA GLY A 115 -20.37 10.74 13.88
C GLY A 115 -20.14 12.00 14.73
N PRO A 116 -19.92 11.87 16.05
CA PRO A 116 -19.47 12.99 16.86
C PRO A 116 -18.01 13.32 16.56
N SER A 117 -17.65 14.60 16.64
CA SER A 117 -16.24 14.98 16.69
C SER A 117 -15.69 14.63 18.08
N VAL A 118 -14.64 13.81 18.11
CA VAL A 118 -13.97 13.37 19.35
C VAL A 118 -12.47 13.54 19.19
N PHE A 119 -11.74 13.50 20.31
CA PHE A 119 -10.28 13.50 20.26
C PHE A 119 -9.80 12.16 19.70
N CYS A 120 -9.27 12.18 18.47
CA CYS A 120 -8.79 11.02 17.75
C CYS A 120 -7.26 11.01 17.72
N HIS A 121 -6.66 9.82 17.71
CA HIS A 121 -5.21 9.66 17.52
C HIS A 121 -4.77 9.98 16.08
N ASN A 122 -5.64 9.67 15.11
CA ASN A 122 -5.45 9.78 13.65
C ASN A 122 -4.29 8.95 13.04
N ASP A 123 -3.46 8.34 13.87
CA ASP A 123 -2.35 7.47 13.43
C ASP A 123 -2.29 6.16 14.23
N ILE A 124 -3.36 5.36 14.20
CA ILE A 124 -3.40 4.06 14.88
C ILE A 124 -2.75 3.00 13.99
N VAL A 125 -1.47 2.75 14.24
CA VAL A 125 -0.68 1.68 13.64
C VAL A 125 -0.16 0.72 14.72
N PRO A 126 0.19 -0.54 14.39
CA PRO A 126 0.66 -1.51 15.39
C PRO A 126 1.86 -1.05 16.21
N SER A 127 2.75 -0.23 15.65
CA SER A 127 3.90 0.34 16.39
C SER A 127 3.50 1.34 17.48
N ASN A 128 2.32 1.95 17.35
CA ASN A 128 1.81 2.97 18.28
C ASN A 128 0.91 2.37 19.38
N VAL A 129 0.71 1.05 19.35
CA VAL A 129 -0.08 0.31 20.34
C VAL A 129 0.84 -0.65 21.09
N LEU A 130 1.14 -0.31 22.33
CA LEU A 130 1.99 -1.09 23.20
C LEU A 130 1.17 -1.98 24.13
N VAL A 131 1.71 -3.13 24.48
CA VAL A 131 1.17 -3.99 25.55
C VAL A 131 2.07 -3.83 26.77
N LYS A 132 1.50 -3.35 27.87
CA LYS A 132 2.21 -3.26 29.15
C LYS A 132 2.46 -4.67 29.68
N THR A 133 3.69 -5.16 29.59
CA THR A 133 4.07 -6.44 30.17
C THR A 133 4.08 -6.33 31.69
N GLY A 134 3.34 -7.20 32.38
CA GLY A 134 3.53 -7.41 33.82
C GLY A 134 4.86 -8.11 34.10
N ILE A 135 5.35 -8.07 35.34
CA ILE A 135 6.57 -8.79 35.76
C ILE A 135 6.37 -10.33 35.70
N ASP A 136 5.15 -10.79 35.44
CA ASP A 136 4.74 -12.15 35.75
C ASP A 136 4.46 -12.92 34.45
N GLY A 137 5.40 -13.80 34.11
CA GLY A 137 5.11 -15.11 33.50
C GLY A 137 4.76 -15.15 32.03
N GLU A 138 5.65 -15.72 31.23
CA GLU A 138 5.30 -16.30 29.93
C GLU A 138 4.17 -17.33 30.12
N GLY A 139 2.97 -17.03 29.63
CA GLY A 139 1.85 -17.99 29.61
C GLY A 139 0.43 -17.45 29.76
N GLU A 140 0.23 -16.18 30.07
CA GLU A 140 -1.12 -15.64 30.38
C GLU A 140 -1.87 -15.11 29.15
N SER A 141 -3.20 -15.28 29.17
CA SER A 141 -4.13 -14.78 28.15
C SER A 141 -3.97 -13.27 27.89
N PHE A 142 -4.14 -12.85 26.63
CA PHE A 142 -4.04 -11.44 26.24
C PHE A 142 -5.07 -10.59 26.99
N ASP A 143 -4.59 -9.60 27.73
CA ASP A 143 -5.38 -8.68 28.55
C ASP A 143 -5.44 -7.31 27.87
N TYR A 144 -6.63 -6.94 27.38
CA TYR A 144 -6.86 -5.68 26.67
C TYR A 144 -6.63 -4.45 27.56
N ASP A 145 -6.71 -4.57 28.89
CA ASP A 145 -6.48 -3.46 29.83
C ASP A 145 -4.99 -3.08 29.91
N ARG A 146 -4.11 -3.88 29.32
CA ARG A 146 -2.67 -3.59 29.21
C ARG A 146 -2.32 -2.80 27.97
N LEU A 147 -3.27 -2.53 27.08
CA LEU A 147 -3.01 -1.75 25.88
C LEU A 147 -2.79 -0.28 26.23
N VAL A 148 -1.70 0.27 25.72
CA VAL A 148 -1.33 1.68 25.87
C VAL A 148 -1.07 2.23 24.47
N ILE A 149 -1.78 3.29 24.13
CA ILE A 149 -1.56 4.03 22.88
C ILE A 149 -0.51 5.12 23.15
N ILE A 150 0.44 5.27 22.24
CA ILE A 150 1.50 6.27 22.27
C ILE A 150 1.54 7.02 20.94
N ASP A 151 2.32 8.11 20.90
CA ASP A 151 2.64 8.88 19.69
C ASP A 151 1.48 9.74 19.12
N PHE A 152 1.02 10.68 19.95
CA PHE A 152 -0.13 11.55 19.65
C PHE A 152 0.21 12.76 18.76
N GLU A 153 1.24 12.70 17.91
CA GLU A 153 1.66 13.87 17.12
C GLU A 153 0.62 14.34 16.09
N PHE A 154 -0.21 13.41 15.60
CA PHE A 154 -1.34 13.71 14.71
C PHE A 154 -2.69 13.79 15.44
N ALA A 155 -2.69 13.78 16.77
CA ALA A 155 -3.93 13.71 17.53
C ALA A 155 -4.68 15.04 17.51
N ILE A 156 -5.91 15.02 16.97
CA ILE A 156 -6.79 16.18 16.85
C ILE A 156 -8.25 15.76 17.00
N TYR A 157 -9.13 16.73 17.23
CA TYR A 157 -10.57 16.49 17.15
C TYR A 157 -10.96 16.15 15.71
N ASN A 158 -11.44 14.93 15.50
CA ASN A 158 -11.87 14.43 14.21
C ASN A 158 -13.18 13.64 14.35
N LEU A 159 -13.82 13.29 13.23
CA LEU A 159 -14.96 12.39 13.24
C LEU A 159 -14.52 11.03 13.82
N ARG A 160 -15.29 10.49 14.78
CA ARG A 160 -15.03 9.18 15.37
C ARG A 160 -15.21 8.04 14.37
#